data_AF-A0A538RUR7-F1
#
_entry.id   AF-A0A538RUR7-F1
#
_cell.length_a   1.000
_cell.length_b   1.000
_cell.length_c   1.000
_cell.angle_alpha   90.00
_cell.angle_beta   90.00
_cell.angle_gamma   90.00
#
_symmetry.space_group_name_H-M   'P 1'
#
loop_
_entity.id
_entity.type
_entity.pdbx_description
1 polymer ?
#
loop_
_entity_poly.entity_id
_entity_poly.type
_entity_poly.pdbx_seq_one_letter_code
_entity_poly.pdbx_strand_id
1 'polypeptide(L)'
;MLLPVFHPGALFYLGDIHASQGDTEFSGTAAETKATVRLRLDLIKGKRTPWLRIDKPQSVIAVFAARPLEVAVETATFHLMDWLIGEYGFTPTDAYCLVSTCPDFRINVYQMCKLGKLNYVAGAELPKRYLHSQA
;
A
#
# COMPACT_ATOMS: atom_id res chain seq x y z
N MET A 1 5.76 7.25 -0.37
CA MET A 1 4.37 6.99 -0.79
C MET A 1 4.17 7.54 -2.19
N LEU A 2 3.53 6.80 -3.09
CA LEU A 2 3.22 7.22 -4.46
C LEU A 2 1.70 7.17 -4.66
N LEU A 3 1.13 8.29 -5.08
CA LEU A 3 -0.29 8.45 -5.38
C LEU A 3 -0.46 8.71 -6.88
N PRO A 4 -1.39 8.02 -7.57
CA PRO A 4 -1.70 8.33 -8.95
C PRO A 4 -2.41 9.69 -9.06
N VAL A 5 -2.01 10.49 -10.04
CA VAL A 5 -2.62 11.79 -10.33
C VAL A 5 -3.72 11.62 -11.37
N PHE A 6 -4.97 11.82 -10.96
CA PHE A 6 -6.15 11.73 -11.86
C PHE A 6 -6.68 13.10 -12.32
N HIS A 7 -6.33 14.18 -11.61
CA HIS A 7 -6.81 15.52 -11.88
C HIS A 7 -5.67 16.54 -11.95
N PRO A 8 -5.82 17.62 -12.74
CA PRO A 8 -4.87 18.73 -12.75
C PRO A 8 -4.58 19.25 -11.34
N GLY A 9 -3.30 19.48 -11.03
CA GLY A 9 -2.86 19.95 -9.71
C GLY A 9 -2.86 18.88 -8.61
N ALA A 10 -3.18 17.62 -8.93
CA ALA A 10 -3.28 16.46 -8.03
C ALA A 10 -4.34 16.55 -6.92
N LEU A 11 -4.65 17.76 -6.41
CA LEU A 11 -5.62 18.03 -5.35
C LEU A 11 -5.35 17.15 -4.12
N PHE A 12 -4.13 17.21 -3.59
CA PHE A 12 -3.71 16.42 -2.45
C PHE A 12 -4.44 16.82 -1.16
N TYR A 13 -4.93 15.83 -0.40
CA TYR A 13 -5.54 15.99 0.91
C TYR A 13 -4.86 15.10 1.95
N LEU A 14 -4.82 15.56 3.19
CA LEU A 14 -4.32 14.83 4.36
C LEU A 14 -5.17 15.20 5.59
N GLY A 15 -5.44 14.23 6.44
CA GLY A 15 -6.13 14.38 7.72
C GLY A 15 -6.06 13.09 8.51
N ASP A 16 -6.93 12.95 9.52
CA ASP A 16 -7.14 11.71 10.28
C ASP A 16 -5.85 11.16 10.92
N ILE A 17 -5.25 11.99 11.79
CA ILE A 17 -3.97 11.66 12.39
C ILE A 17 -4.19 10.88 13.68
N HIS A 18 -3.48 9.75 13.77
CA HIS A 18 -3.48 8.89 14.96
C HIS A 18 -2.16 8.96 15.69
N ALA A 19 -2.20 9.09 17.02
CA ALA A 19 -1.01 8.94 17.87
C ALA A 19 -0.53 7.47 17.89
N SER A 20 -1.46 6.52 17.76
CA SER A 20 -1.22 5.09 17.62
C SER A 20 -2.45 4.42 17.04
N GLN A 21 -2.26 3.41 16.18
CA GLN A 21 -3.30 2.55 15.64
C GLN A 21 -2.78 1.10 15.64
N GLY A 22 -3.63 0.15 16.00
CA GLY A 22 -3.37 -1.27 15.78
C GLY A 22 -3.93 -1.73 14.43
N ASP A 23 -3.40 -2.84 13.90
CA ASP A 23 -3.97 -3.45 12.69
C ASP A 23 -5.48 -3.60 12.82
N THR A 24 -6.17 -3.40 11.71
CA THR A 24 -7.62 -3.40 11.50
C THR A 24 -8.38 -2.16 11.98
N GLU A 25 -7.82 -1.37 12.90
CA GLU A 25 -8.56 -0.28 13.56
C GLU A 25 -9.90 -0.78 14.16
N PHE A 26 -9.95 -2.03 14.64
CA PHE A 26 -11.19 -2.80 14.86
C PHE A 26 -12.36 -2.07 15.53
N SER A 27 -12.07 -1.18 16.49
CA SER A 27 -13.08 -0.43 17.25
C SER A 27 -13.80 0.67 16.46
N GLY A 28 -13.30 0.99 15.24
CA GLY A 28 -13.81 2.07 14.39
C GLY A 28 -13.11 3.42 14.60
N THR A 29 -12.18 3.50 15.54
CA THR A 29 -11.32 4.66 15.84
C THR A 29 -9.95 4.18 16.28
N ALA A 30 -8.96 5.07 16.21
CA ALA A 30 -7.65 4.88 16.82
C ALA A 30 -7.41 5.87 17.97
N ALA A 31 -6.16 6.07 18.38
CA ALA A 31 -5.81 7.16 19.29
C ALA A 31 -5.82 8.51 18.52
N GLU A 32 -7.02 9.01 18.25
CA GLU A 32 -7.26 10.23 17.46
C GLU A 32 -6.58 11.47 18.05
N THR A 33 -5.90 12.26 17.21
CA THR A 33 -5.22 13.46 17.69
C THR A 33 -5.07 14.57 16.64
N LYS A 34 -4.70 15.76 17.10
CA LYS A 34 -4.27 16.88 16.24
C LYS A 34 -2.76 16.82 16.06
N ALA A 35 -2.29 17.10 14.84
CA ALA A 35 -0.86 17.18 14.56
C ALA A 35 -0.53 18.27 13.54
N THR A 36 0.72 18.72 13.56
CA THR A 36 1.33 19.51 12.49
C THR A 36 2.21 18.58 11.66
N VAL A 37 1.88 18.39 10.39
CA VAL A 37 2.61 17.48 9.49
C VAL A 37 3.45 18.29 8.50
N ARG A 38 4.73 17.96 8.38
CA ARG A 38 5.62 18.49 7.33
C ARG A 38 5.77 17.45 6.23
N LEU A 39 5.40 17.83 5.00
CA LEU A 39 5.49 16.96 3.83
C LEU A 39 6.34 17.60 2.74
N ARG A 40 6.94 16.75 1.90
CA ARG A 40 7.52 17.11 0.61
C ARG A 40 6.75 16.35 -0.47
N LEU A 41 6.33 17.07 -1.51
CA LEU A 41 5.63 16.51 -2.66
C LEU A 41 6.48 16.71 -3.89
N ASP A 42 6.83 15.63 -4.56
CA ASP A 42 7.55 15.62 -5.82
C ASP A 42 6.65 15.00 -6.92
N LEU A 43 6.71 15.53 -8.14
CA LEU A 43 5.93 15.03 -9.28
C LEU A 43 6.78 14.09 -10.14
N ILE A 44 6.34 12.84 -10.28
CA ILE A 44 6.94 11.86 -11.18
C ILE A 44 6.13 11.84 -12.49
N LYS A 45 6.71 12.39 -13.56
CA LYS A 45 6.08 12.41 -14.89
C LYS A 45 6.26 11.07 -15.61
N GLY A 46 5.33 10.74 -16.51
CA GLY A 46 5.41 9.53 -17.34
C GLY A 46 5.17 8.21 -16.59
N LYS A 47 4.77 8.27 -15.32
CA LYS A 47 4.48 7.10 -14.49
C LYS A 47 3.07 7.21 -13.91
N ARG A 48 2.28 6.15 -14.04
CA ARG A 48 0.98 6.01 -13.39
C ARG A 48 0.92 4.66 -12.70
N THR A 49 0.71 4.66 -11.39
CA THR A 49 0.49 3.43 -10.63
C THR A 49 -1.01 3.07 -10.67
N PRO A 50 -1.38 1.78 -10.59
CA PRO A 50 -2.79 1.39 -10.58
C PRO A 50 -3.52 1.88 -9.31
N TRP A 51 -2.79 1.94 -8.19
CA TRP A 51 -3.26 2.44 -6.92
C TRP A 51 -2.09 3.03 -6.09
N LEU A 52 -2.37 3.34 -4.83
CA LEU A 52 -1.38 3.73 -3.82
C LEU A 52 -0.27 2.68 -3.67
N ARG A 53 0.98 3.14 -3.69
CA ARG A 53 2.16 2.35 -3.31
C ARG A 53 2.91 3.04 -2.19
N ILE A 54 3.45 2.27 -1.25
CA ILE A 54 4.31 2.78 -0.17
C ILE A 54 5.69 2.20 -0.38
N ASP A 55 6.65 3.09 -0.60
CA ASP A 55 8.06 2.76 -0.67
C ASP A 55 8.71 3.14 0.68
N LYS A 56 8.99 2.14 1.52
CA LYS A 56 9.66 2.30 2.82
C LYS A 56 11.17 2.09 2.62
N PRO A 57 12.03 2.51 3.56
CA PRO A 57 13.47 2.30 3.39
C PRO A 57 13.86 0.82 3.28
N GLN A 58 13.10 -0.10 3.89
CA GLN A 58 13.42 -1.54 3.95
C GLN A 58 12.40 -2.45 3.26
N SER A 59 11.28 -1.94 2.76
CA SER A 59 10.25 -2.75 2.10
C SER A 59 9.39 -1.91 1.16
N VAL A 60 8.67 -2.59 0.28
CA VAL A 60 7.69 -2.02 -0.63
C VAL A 60 6.31 -2.58 -0.31
N ILE A 61 5.27 -1.74 -0.43
CA ILE A 61 3.89 -2.12 -0.15
C ILE A 61 2.99 -1.66 -1.29
N ALA A 62 2.20 -2.56 -1.85
CA ALA A 62 1.05 -2.19 -2.67
C ALA A 62 -0.21 -2.22 -1.82
N VAL A 63 -1.03 -1.17 -1.89
CA VAL A 63 -2.23 -1.02 -1.07
C VAL A 63 -3.47 -1.12 -1.96
N PHE A 64 -4.57 -1.66 -1.43
CA PHE A 64 -5.88 -1.56 -2.06
C PHE A 64 -6.99 -1.45 -1.03
N ALA A 65 -8.09 -0.80 -1.42
CA ALA A 65 -9.26 -0.61 -0.57
C ALA A 65 -10.49 -1.21 -1.25
N ALA A 66 -11.08 -2.23 -0.65
CA ALA A 66 -12.28 -2.89 -1.17
C ALA A 66 -13.09 -3.54 -0.05
N ARG A 67 -14.33 -3.90 -0.37
CA ARG A 67 -15.17 -4.77 0.44
C ARG A 67 -15.73 -5.86 -0.46
N PRO A 68 -15.58 -7.15 -0.11
CA PRO A 68 -15.07 -7.70 1.16
C PRO A 68 -13.51 -7.70 1.26
N LEU A 69 -12.95 -8.13 2.41
CA LEU A 69 -11.50 -7.97 2.71
C LEU A 69 -10.64 -8.81 1.78
N GLU A 70 -11.11 -10.00 1.42
CA GLU A 70 -10.46 -10.90 0.47
C GLU A 70 -10.17 -10.21 -0.87
N VAL A 71 -11.07 -9.35 -1.36
CA VAL A 71 -10.85 -8.57 -2.58
C VAL A 71 -9.75 -7.52 -2.38
N ALA A 72 -9.68 -6.90 -1.19
CA ALA A 72 -8.63 -5.95 -0.87
C ALA A 72 -7.25 -6.62 -0.82
N VAL A 73 -7.17 -7.79 -0.18
CA VAL A 73 -5.94 -8.59 -0.04
C VAL A 73 -5.47 -9.10 -1.40
N GLU A 74 -6.37 -9.70 -2.18
CA GLU A 74 -6.08 -10.26 -3.50
C GLU A 74 -5.58 -9.16 -4.45
N THR A 75 -6.30 -8.05 -4.55
CA THR A 75 -5.94 -6.95 -5.46
C THR A 75 -4.64 -6.27 -5.02
N ALA A 76 -4.41 -6.05 -3.72
CA ALA A 76 -3.14 -5.53 -3.23
C ALA A 76 -1.97 -6.45 -3.58
N THR A 77 -2.17 -7.77 -3.50
CA THR A 77 -1.16 -8.77 -3.84
C THR A 77 -0.84 -8.76 -5.34
N PHE A 78 -1.85 -8.71 -6.20
CA PHE A 78 -1.63 -8.57 -7.65
C PHE A 78 -0.92 -7.26 -8.00
N HIS A 79 -1.31 -6.13 -7.39
CA HIS A 79 -0.63 -4.86 -7.60
C HIS A 79 0.84 -4.89 -7.13
N LEU A 80 1.17 -5.66 -6.09
CA LEU A 80 2.55 -5.88 -5.69
C LEU A 80 3.29 -6.72 -6.74
N MET A 81 2.73 -7.84 -7.18
CA MET A 81 3.33 -8.67 -8.23
C MET A 81 3.60 -7.87 -9.51
N ASP A 82 2.63 -7.07 -9.97
CA ASP A 82 2.80 -6.19 -11.13
C ASP A 82 3.93 -5.17 -10.92
N TRP A 83 4.11 -4.70 -9.69
CA TRP A 83 5.23 -3.82 -9.35
C TRP A 83 6.57 -4.55 -9.43
N LEU A 84 6.65 -5.77 -8.89
CA LEU A 84 7.84 -6.62 -8.96
C LEU A 84 8.24 -6.92 -10.40
N ILE A 85 7.26 -7.27 -11.23
CA ILE A 85 7.48 -7.59 -12.65
C ILE A 85 7.90 -6.34 -13.43
N GLY A 86 7.14 -5.26 -13.30
CA GLY A 86 7.35 -4.05 -14.09
C GLY A 86 8.56 -3.22 -13.69
N GLU A 87 9.02 -3.31 -12.44
CA GLU A 87 10.08 -2.43 -11.91
C GLU A 87 11.21 -3.17 -11.17
N TYR A 88 11.14 -4.47 -10.91
CA TYR A 88 12.23 -5.18 -10.21
C TYR A 88 12.73 -6.42 -10.95
N GLY A 89 12.32 -6.58 -12.22
CA GLY A 89 12.85 -7.61 -13.11
C GLY A 89 12.37 -9.03 -12.80
N PHE A 90 11.32 -9.19 -11.98
CA PHE A 90 10.76 -10.50 -11.69
C PHE A 90 10.02 -11.05 -12.91
N THR A 91 10.11 -12.37 -13.13
CA THR A 91 9.17 -13.05 -14.01
C THR A 91 7.80 -13.17 -13.32
N PRO A 92 6.68 -13.31 -14.07
CA PRO A 92 5.38 -13.55 -13.47
C PRO A 92 5.36 -14.78 -12.56
N THR A 93 6.04 -15.85 -12.96
CA THR A 93 6.16 -17.09 -12.16
C THR A 93 6.92 -16.84 -10.86
N ASP A 94 8.05 -16.16 -10.90
CA ASP A 94 8.85 -15.88 -9.70
C ASP A 94 8.09 -14.97 -8.73
N ALA A 95 7.42 -13.92 -9.24
CA ALA A 95 6.62 -13.03 -8.41
C ALA A 95 5.47 -13.80 -7.72
N TYR A 96 4.77 -14.66 -8.46
CA TYR A 96 3.67 -15.48 -7.95
C TYR A 96 4.15 -16.49 -6.89
N CYS A 97 5.25 -17.20 -7.15
CA CYS A 97 5.82 -18.13 -6.18
C CYS A 97 6.35 -17.40 -4.94
N LEU A 98 6.98 -16.23 -5.11
CA LEU A 98 7.59 -15.48 -4.02
C LEU A 98 6.55 -15.01 -3.00
N VAL A 99 5.42 -14.44 -3.44
CA VAL A 99 4.38 -13.96 -2.52
C VAL A 99 3.73 -15.08 -1.69
N SER A 100 3.82 -16.33 -2.15
CA SER A 100 3.27 -17.50 -1.46
C SER A 100 4.28 -18.21 -0.56
N THR A 101 5.56 -18.19 -0.93
CA THR A 101 6.62 -18.99 -0.28
C THR A 101 7.59 -18.18 0.58
N CYS A 102 7.62 -16.85 0.44
CA CYS A 102 8.48 -15.99 1.24
C CYS A 102 7.94 -15.86 2.67
N PRO A 103 8.71 -16.26 3.71
CA PRO A 103 8.25 -16.18 5.10
C PRO A 103 8.10 -14.75 5.61
N ASP A 104 8.67 -13.77 4.91
CA ASP A 104 8.64 -12.35 5.25
C ASP A 104 7.65 -11.54 4.40
N PHE A 105 6.96 -12.18 3.45
CA PHE A 105 5.79 -11.56 2.83
C PHE A 105 4.71 -11.35 3.91
N ARG A 106 4.09 -10.16 3.90
CA ARG A 106 3.09 -9.77 4.91
C ARG A 106 1.89 -9.12 4.24
N ILE A 107 0.71 -9.48 4.75
CA ILE A 107 -0.52 -8.73 4.53
C ILE A 107 -0.74 -7.87 5.77
N ASN A 108 -0.73 -6.55 5.59
CA ASN A 108 -1.12 -5.58 6.60
C ASN A 108 -2.59 -5.24 6.39
N VAL A 109 -3.42 -5.28 7.43
CA VAL A 109 -4.82 -4.85 7.37
C VAL A 109 -4.91 -3.52 8.10
N TYR A 110 -5.06 -2.42 7.36
CA TYR A 110 -5.02 -1.07 7.95
C TYR A 110 -6.39 -0.64 8.49
N GLN A 111 -7.48 -1.07 7.84
CA GLN A 111 -8.86 -0.76 8.27
C GLN A 111 -9.76 -1.95 7.95
N MET A 112 -10.46 -2.49 8.94
CA MET A 112 -11.49 -3.52 8.78
C MET A 112 -12.69 -3.23 9.69
N CYS A 113 -13.06 -1.96 9.77
CA CYS A 113 -14.11 -1.46 10.64
C CYS A 113 -15.49 -1.75 10.04
N LYS A 114 -16.41 -2.33 10.83
CA LYS A 114 -17.83 -2.49 10.45
C LYS A 114 -18.61 -1.18 10.61
N LEU A 115 -18.06 -0.08 10.08
CA LEU A 115 -18.66 1.24 10.15
C LEU A 115 -19.23 1.63 8.78
N GLY A 116 -20.56 1.63 8.66
CA GLY A 116 -21.27 2.05 7.46
C GLY A 116 -20.82 1.34 6.17
N LYS A 117 -20.54 2.16 5.14
CA LYS A 117 -20.12 1.72 3.79
C LYS A 117 -18.61 1.85 3.57
N LEU A 118 -17.81 1.96 4.62
CA LEU A 118 -16.36 2.02 4.47
C LEU A 118 -15.84 0.73 3.84
N ASN A 119 -14.88 0.88 2.93
CA ASN A 119 -14.10 -0.23 2.42
C ASN A 119 -13.10 -0.69 3.48
N TYR A 120 -12.67 -1.94 3.38
CA TYR A 120 -11.53 -2.42 4.14
C TYR A 120 -10.25 -2.13 3.35
N VAL A 121 -9.13 -1.98 4.03
CA VAL A 121 -7.87 -1.58 3.42
C VAL A 121 -6.79 -2.60 3.77
N ALA A 122 -6.17 -3.18 2.75
CA ALA A 122 -5.09 -4.13 2.88
C ALA A 122 -3.84 -3.64 2.14
N GLY A 123 -2.66 -4.02 2.63
CA GLY A 123 -1.38 -3.80 1.98
C GLY A 123 -0.55 -5.07 1.89
N ALA A 124 -0.15 -5.45 0.69
CA ALA A 124 0.79 -6.54 0.43
C ALA A 124 2.22 -6.00 0.47
N GLU A 125 3.03 -6.50 1.39
CA GLU A 125 4.37 -5.99 1.69
C GLU A 125 5.46 -7.03 1.43
N LEU A 126 6.55 -6.59 0.78
CA LEU A 126 7.75 -7.39 0.57
C LEU A 126 9.02 -6.61 0.99
N PRO A 127 9.92 -7.21 1.78
CA PRO A 127 11.21 -6.60 2.11
C PRO A 127 12.10 -6.37 0.89
N LYS A 128 12.76 -5.20 0.86
CA LYS A 128 13.67 -4.80 -0.23
C LYS A 128 14.88 -5.72 -0.40
N ARG A 129 15.28 -6.47 0.63
CA ARG A 129 16.34 -7.47 0.53
C ARG A 129 16.06 -8.58 -0.49
N TYR A 130 14.80 -8.78 -0.87
CA TYR A 130 14.41 -9.72 -1.93
C TYR A 130 14.36 -9.08 -3.32
N LEU A 131 14.41 -7.74 -3.39
CA LEU A 131 14.38 -7.04 -4.66
C LEU A 131 15.79 -7.04 -5.25
N HIS A 132 15.89 -7.30 -6.54
CA HIS A 132 17.13 -7.08 -7.26
C HIS A 132 17.41 -5.57 -7.26
N SER A 133 18.63 -5.17 -6.90
CA SER A 133 19.07 -3.79 -7.12
C SER A 133 19.00 -3.51 -8.62
N GLN A 134 18.21 -2.53 -9.04
CA GLN A 134 18.45 -1.94 -10.36
C GLN A 134 19.83 -1.30 -10.32
N ALA A 135 20.71 -1.76 -11.20
CA ALA A 135 22.01 -1.13 -11.47
C ALA A 135 21.83 0.27 -12.07
#